data_AF-A0A2A2RW64-F1
#
_entry.id   AF-A0A2A2RW64-F1
#
_cell.length_a   1.000
_cell.length_b   1.000
_cell.length_c   1.000
_cell.angle_alpha   90.00
_cell.angle_beta   90.00
_cell.angle_gamma   90.00
#
_symmetry.space_group_name_H-M   'P 1'
#
loop_
_entity.id
_entity.type
_entity.pdbx_description
1 polymer ?
#
loop_
_entity_poly.entity_id
_entity_poly.type
_entity_poly.pdbx_seq_one_letter_code
_entity_poly.pdbx_strand_id
1 'polypeptide(L)'
;MMLTSSHLSSIPAPRIFDRGAASYRLVKLALLAGLALTLGQAAPQPDYLRTALATFNPAVPSGWAYTQITTQNKTTITERYDPAKPAAEQWTLIQNNGQIPTAKELAQYVPYKAAQASSLTQPVFSPSDIEPASLELLRENAARAVFTGRFRVAATATDKMLGHLQLQLTVNKQHSQIERVTLELLAPYSPVLGVKMNELTVTMDFALATADQPSLPTTRTSHFSGRILFFGNEENVHVIYDAYHRTPPPTGTKR
;
A
#
# COMPACT_ATOMS: atom_id res chain seq x y z
N MET A 1 -8.48 36.86 28.26
CA MET A 1 -7.86 35.53 28.44
C MET A 1 -8.21 34.72 27.19
N MET A 2 -7.40 34.87 26.13
CA MET A 2 -7.63 34.26 24.81
C MET A 2 -6.63 33.11 24.65
N LEU A 3 -7.15 31.89 24.53
CA LEU A 3 -6.35 30.71 24.19
C LEU A 3 -6.19 30.66 22.67
N THR A 4 -4.97 30.94 22.21
CA THR A 4 -4.53 30.83 20.83
C THR A 4 -4.38 29.36 20.45
N SER A 5 -5.33 28.83 19.68
CA SER A 5 -5.27 27.47 19.13
C SER A 5 -4.15 27.40 18.09
N SER A 6 -3.01 26.84 18.49
CA SER A 6 -1.75 26.87 17.77
C SER A 6 -1.18 25.47 17.68
N HIS A 7 -1.70 24.54 16.87
CA HIS A 7 -1.02 23.27 16.62
C HIS A 7 -1.31 22.70 15.22
N LEU A 8 -0.83 23.39 14.19
CA LEU A 8 -0.07 22.71 13.13
C LEU A 8 1.35 22.52 13.67
N SER A 9 1.47 21.69 14.71
CA SER A 9 2.77 21.26 15.20
C SER A 9 3.42 20.46 14.10
N SER A 10 4.56 20.96 13.63
CA SER A 10 5.70 20.22 13.10
C SER A 10 5.48 18.71 13.11
N ILE A 11 4.94 18.17 12.02
CA ILE A 11 5.01 16.73 11.74
C ILE A 11 6.34 16.56 11.00
N PRO A 12 7.42 16.10 11.65
CA PRO A 12 8.59 15.67 10.91
C PRO A 12 8.16 14.47 10.09
N ALA A 13 8.05 14.65 8.77
CA ALA A 13 7.89 13.54 7.85
C ALA A 13 9.17 12.69 7.96
N PRO A 14 9.09 11.41 8.39
CA PRO A 14 10.22 10.54 8.22
C PRO A 14 10.40 10.35 6.70
N ARG A 15 11.45 10.95 6.15
CA ARG A 15 11.97 10.62 4.82
C ARG A 15 12.53 9.20 4.92
N ILE A 16 11.66 8.22 4.77
CA ILE A 16 12.05 6.82 4.62
C ILE A 16 12.23 6.62 3.12
N PHE A 17 13.38 6.07 2.74
CA PHE A 17 13.83 5.78 1.37
C PHE A 17 14.55 6.93 0.65
N ASP A 18 15.83 7.11 1.00
CA ASP A 18 16.84 7.51 0.03
C ASP A 18 18.02 6.52 0.05
N ARG A 19 18.57 6.26 -1.13
CA ARG A 19 19.36 5.08 -1.51
C ARG A 19 20.84 5.22 -1.11
N GLY A 20 21.41 4.14 -0.59
CA GLY A 20 22.86 3.94 -0.48
C GLY A 20 23.25 2.56 -1.03
N ALA A 21 23.89 2.55 -2.20
CA ALA A 21 24.46 1.35 -2.80
C ALA A 21 25.80 1.00 -2.15
N ALA A 22 26.00 -0.27 -1.79
CA ALA A 22 27.33 -0.80 -1.45
C ALA A 22 27.47 -2.22 -2.02
N SER A 23 28.34 -2.31 -3.03
CA SER A 23 28.75 -3.52 -3.73
C SER A 23 29.70 -4.35 -2.87
N TYR A 24 29.48 -5.67 -2.74
CA TYR A 24 30.51 -6.59 -2.25
C TYR A 24 30.62 -7.82 -3.14
N ARG A 25 31.88 -8.17 -3.43
CA ARG A 25 32.32 -9.22 -4.37
C ARG A 25 32.16 -10.60 -3.75
N LEU A 26 31.74 -11.54 -4.61
CA LEU A 26 31.66 -12.98 -4.38
C LEU A 26 33.03 -13.61 -4.09
N VAL A 27 33.08 -14.48 -3.09
CA VAL A 27 34.04 -15.60 -3.05
C VAL A 27 33.23 -16.89 -3.06
N LYS A 28 33.50 -17.72 -4.08
CA LYS A 28 32.88 -19.01 -4.34
C LYS A 28 33.42 -20.05 -3.36
N LEU A 29 32.54 -20.88 -2.79
CA LEU A 29 32.89 -22.25 -2.46
C LEU A 29 31.77 -23.18 -2.87
N ALA A 30 32.12 -24.08 -3.78
CA ALA A 30 31.30 -25.19 -4.24
C ALA A 30 31.41 -26.34 -3.24
N LEU A 31 30.28 -26.94 -2.89
CA LEU A 31 30.26 -28.29 -2.33
C LEU A 31 29.01 -29.01 -2.86
N LEU A 32 29.28 -29.97 -3.74
CA LEU A 32 28.34 -30.91 -4.31
C LEU A 32 27.90 -31.89 -3.22
N ALA A 33 26.62 -31.83 -2.85
CA ALA A 33 25.92 -32.93 -2.20
C ALA A 33 24.68 -33.23 -3.02
N GLY A 34 24.66 -34.40 -3.65
CA GLY A 34 23.53 -34.90 -4.42
C GLY A 34 22.33 -35.15 -3.51
N LEU A 35 21.41 -34.21 -3.49
CA LEU A 35 20.07 -34.39 -2.94
C LEU A 35 19.16 -34.76 -4.11
N ALA A 36 18.52 -35.93 -4.05
CA ALA A 36 17.42 -36.27 -4.93
C ALA A 36 16.30 -35.24 -4.72
N LEU A 37 16.27 -34.23 -5.58
CA LEU A 37 15.18 -33.26 -5.67
C LEU A 37 13.95 -34.02 -6.17
N THR A 38 13.10 -34.46 -5.25
CA THR A 38 11.68 -34.59 -5.57
C THR A 38 11.22 -33.19 -5.95
N LEU A 39 11.17 -32.92 -7.25
CA LEU A 39 10.45 -31.79 -7.81
C LEU A 39 8.98 -32.03 -7.47
N GLY A 40 8.59 -31.67 -6.24
CA GLY A 40 7.19 -31.55 -5.88
C GLY A 40 6.59 -30.58 -6.87
N GLN A 41 5.84 -31.10 -7.84
CA GLN A 41 5.06 -30.26 -8.73
C GLN A 41 4.09 -29.52 -7.82
N ALA A 42 4.29 -28.22 -7.66
CA ALA A 42 3.31 -27.38 -7.00
C ALA A 42 1.96 -27.67 -7.66
N ALA A 43 0.97 -28.02 -6.85
CA ALA A 43 -0.36 -28.31 -7.37
C ALA A 43 -0.80 -27.15 -8.29
N PRO A 44 -1.39 -27.43 -9.46
CA PRO A 44 -1.79 -26.38 -10.37
C PRO A 44 -2.72 -25.41 -9.64
N GLN A 45 -2.39 -24.12 -9.69
CA GLN A 45 -3.20 -23.10 -9.05
C GLN A 45 -4.62 -23.12 -9.61
N PRO A 46 -5.66 -22.93 -8.77
CA PRO A 46 -7.04 -22.82 -9.24
C PRO A 46 -7.21 -21.66 -10.22
N ASP A 47 -8.05 -21.84 -11.24
CA ASP A 47 -8.23 -20.83 -12.30
C ASP A 47 -8.78 -19.50 -11.77
N TYR A 48 -9.61 -19.53 -10.73
CA TYR A 48 -10.11 -18.32 -10.08
C TYR A 48 -8.97 -17.51 -9.44
N LEU A 49 -7.95 -18.16 -8.88
CA LEU A 49 -6.78 -17.49 -8.31
C LEU A 49 -5.91 -16.89 -9.41
N ARG A 50 -5.66 -17.66 -10.47
CA ARG A 50 -4.87 -17.20 -11.63
C ARG A 50 -5.49 -15.95 -12.26
N THR A 51 -6.81 -15.97 -12.45
CA THR A 51 -7.58 -14.84 -13.00
C THR A 51 -7.56 -13.65 -12.05
N ALA A 52 -7.73 -13.88 -10.75
CA ALA A 52 -7.66 -12.83 -9.74
C ALA A 52 -6.30 -12.13 -9.74
N LEU A 53 -5.19 -12.88 -9.79
CA LEU A 53 -3.84 -12.32 -9.84
C LEU A 53 -3.57 -11.54 -11.13
N ALA A 54 -4.08 -12.00 -12.27
CA ALA A 54 -3.88 -11.35 -13.55
C ALA A 54 -4.62 -10.01 -13.67
N THR A 55 -5.73 -9.84 -12.95
CA THR A 55 -6.58 -8.63 -13.01
C THR A 55 -6.41 -7.71 -11.79
N PHE A 56 -5.67 -8.16 -10.78
CA PHE A 56 -5.49 -7.42 -9.55
C PHE A 56 -4.71 -6.12 -9.76
N ASN A 57 -5.24 -5.04 -9.18
CA ASN A 57 -4.56 -3.77 -9.05
C ASN A 57 -4.78 -3.20 -7.63
N PRO A 58 -3.74 -3.10 -6.78
CA PRO A 58 -3.85 -2.55 -5.44
C PRO A 58 -4.02 -1.02 -5.42
N ALA A 59 -3.76 -0.34 -6.54
CA ALA A 59 -3.91 1.10 -6.67
C ALA A 59 -5.22 1.49 -7.36
N VAL A 60 -5.65 2.73 -7.17
CA VAL A 60 -6.71 3.33 -7.99
C VAL A 60 -6.21 3.41 -9.44
N PRO A 61 -6.92 2.86 -10.43
CA PRO A 61 -6.53 2.94 -11.85
C PRO A 61 -6.45 4.38 -12.34
N SER A 62 -5.60 4.61 -13.35
CA SER A 62 -5.48 5.93 -13.97
C SER A 62 -6.81 6.40 -14.56
N GLY A 63 -7.01 7.72 -14.56
CA GLY A 63 -8.25 8.34 -15.07
C GLY A 63 -9.44 8.24 -14.11
N TRP A 64 -9.26 7.76 -12.88
CA TRP A 64 -10.28 7.82 -11.84
C TRP A 64 -10.01 8.95 -10.86
N ALA A 65 -11.05 9.72 -10.62
CA ALA A 65 -11.08 10.69 -9.55
C ALA A 65 -11.81 10.08 -8.36
N TYR A 66 -11.32 10.33 -7.15
CA TYR A 66 -11.92 9.86 -5.90
C TYR A 66 -11.73 10.87 -4.76
N THR A 67 -12.51 10.71 -3.70
CA THR A 67 -12.26 11.35 -2.41
C THR A 67 -11.58 10.33 -1.51
N GLN A 68 -10.64 10.82 -0.69
CA GLN A 68 -9.91 10.04 0.27
C GLN A 68 -10.08 10.68 1.64
N ILE A 69 -10.49 9.89 2.62
CA ILE A 69 -10.61 10.29 4.01
C ILE A 69 -9.55 9.51 4.79
N THR A 70 -8.54 10.21 5.30
CA THR A 70 -7.47 9.61 6.10
C THR A 70 -7.64 10.02 7.56
N THR A 71 -7.94 9.05 8.41
CA THR A 71 -7.84 9.18 9.87
C THR A 71 -6.52 8.58 10.34
N GLN A 72 -5.65 9.42 10.88
CA GLN A 72 -4.39 9.02 11.50
C GLN A 72 -4.46 9.35 12.99
N ASN A 73 -4.47 8.31 13.83
CA ASN A 73 -4.73 8.39 15.26
C ASN A 73 -6.06 9.14 15.56
N LYS A 74 -5.99 10.43 15.89
CA LYS A 74 -7.17 11.27 16.19
C LYS A 74 -7.40 12.39 15.18
N THR A 75 -6.53 12.52 14.20
CA THR A 75 -6.59 13.56 13.17
C THR A 75 -7.23 12.99 11.92
N THR A 76 -8.13 13.74 11.29
CA THR A 76 -8.79 13.33 10.05
C THR A 76 -8.60 14.37 8.96
N ILE A 77 -8.21 13.93 7.76
CA ILE A 77 -8.07 14.77 6.57
C ILE A 77 -8.97 14.20 5.49
N THR A 78 -9.77 15.06 4.86
CA THR A 78 -10.55 14.72 3.67
C THR A 78 -9.98 15.47 2.49
N GLU A 79 -9.65 14.73 1.44
CA GLU A 79 -8.95 15.24 0.27
C GLU A 79 -9.48 14.61 -1.01
N ARG A 80 -9.36 15.33 -2.12
CA ARG A 80 -9.90 14.96 -3.42
C ARG A 80 -8.76 14.80 -4.41
N TYR A 81 -8.72 13.65 -5.09
CA TYR A 81 -7.85 13.42 -6.23
C TYR A 81 -8.61 13.53 -7.54
N ASP A 82 -8.18 14.41 -8.43
CA ASP A 82 -8.76 14.59 -9.76
C ASP A 82 -7.66 14.58 -10.84
N PRO A 83 -7.48 13.48 -11.58
CA PRO A 83 -6.42 13.35 -12.57
C PRO A 83 -6.66 14.19 -13.83
N ALA A 84 -7.85 14.77 -14.02
CA ALA A 84 -8.12 15.67 -15.14
C ALA A 84 -7.53 17.09 -14.93
N LYS A 85 -7.16 17.43 -13.69
CA LYS A 85 -6.51 18.69 -13.35
C LYS A 85 -5.01 18.67 -13.66
N PRO A 86 -4.36 19.84 -13.82
CA PRO A 86 -2.90 19.93 -13.88
C PRO A 86 -2.23 19.24 -12.67
N ALA A 87 -1.06 18.65 -12.86
CA ALA A 87 -0.37 17.83 -11.83
C ALA A 87 -0.29 18.50 -10.44
N ALA A 88 -0.05 19.82 -10.39
CA ALA A 88 0.03 20.59 -9.14
C ALA A 88 -1.32 20.76 -8.41
N GLU A 89 -2.43 20.53 -9.10
CA GLU A 89 -3.80 20.76 -8.63
C GLU A 89 -4.62 19.47 -8.52
N GLN A 90 -4.05 18.31 -8.89
CA GLN A 90 -4.75 17.03 -8.83
C GLN A 90 -5.21 16.68 -7.42
N TRP A 91 -4.46 17.11 -6.40
CA TRP A 91 -4.84 16.96 -5.00
C TRP A 91 -5.40 18.25 -4.44
N THR A 92 -6.61 18.18 -3.89
CA THR A 92 -7.27 19.31 -3.21
C THR A 92 -7.64 18.91 -1.79
N LEU A 93 -7.28 19.73 -0.79
CA LEU A 93 -7.74 19.54 0.59
C LEU A 93 -9.18 20.04 0.72
N ILE A 94 -10.08 19.17 1.17
CA ILE A 94 -11.51 19.47 1.32
C ILE A 94 -11.85 19.79 2.77
N GLN A 95 -11.34 19.01 3.71
CA GLN A 95 -11.52 19.24 5.16
C GLN A 95 -10.28 18.85 5.95
N ASN A 96 -10.05 19.57 7.05
CA ASN A 96 -9.10 19.21 8.10
C ASN A 96 -9.84 19.12 9.43
N ASN A 97 -9.84 17.95 10.06
CA ASN A 97 -10.60 17.62 11.27
C ASN A 97 -12.09 18.02 11.19
N GLY A 98 -12.72 17.77 10.03
CA GLY A 98 -14.12 18.11 9.76
C GLY A 98 -14.40 19.59 9.52
N GLN A 99 -13.38 20.46 9.56
CA GLN A 99 -13.52 21.89 9.31
C GLN A 99 -13.10 22.25 7.89
N ILE A 100 -13.67 23.34 7.38
CA ILE A 100 -13.24 23.93 6.11
C ILE A 100 -11.80 24.46 6.29
N PRO A 101 -10.85 24.07 5.41
CA PRO A 101 -9.47 24.49 5.54
C PRO A 101 -9.31 26.01 5.44
N THR A 102 -8.43 26.55 6.27
CA THR A 102 -8.00 27.95 6.20
C THR A 102 -7.10 28.19 4.98
N ALA A 103 -6.98 29.45 4.55
CA ALA A 103 -6.06 29.83 3.47
C ALA A 103 -4.60 29.41 3.74
N LYS A 104 -4.19 29.43 5.01
CA LYS A 104 -2.86 28.98 5.44
C LYS A 104 -2.70 27.47 5.25
N GLU A 105 -3.69 26.68 5.64
CA GLU A 105 -3.67 25.22 5.45
C GLU A 105 -3.65 24.83 3.98
N LEU A 106 -4.45 25.51 3.15
CA LEU A 106 -4.45 25.29 1.70
C LEU A 106 -3.08 25.60 1.07
N ALA A 107 -2.45 26.70 1.47
CA ALA A 107 -1.12 27.08 0.99
C ALA A 107 -0.02 26.07 1.40
N GLN A 108 -0.17 25.42 2.56
CA GLN A 108 0.77 24.41 3.04
C GLN A 108 0.48 23.01 2.48
N TYR A 109 -0.73 22.76 2.00
CA TYR A 109 -1.17 21.42 1.61
C TYR A 109 -0.52 20.91 0.32
N VAL A 110 -0.47 21.73 -0.74
CA VAL A 110 0.14 21.33 -2.02
C VAL A 110 1.61 20.91 -1.86
N PRO A 111 2.50 21.70 -1.22
CA PRO A 111 3.88 21.27 -1.02
C PRO A 111 4.00 20.06 -0.09
N TYR A 112 3.13 19.94 0.92
CA TYR A 112 3.05 18.75 1.77
C TYR A 112 2.70 17.50 0.96
N LYS A 113 1.70 17.56 0.07
CA LYS A 113 1.33 16.42 -0.77
C LYS A 113 2.38 16.07 -1.80
N ALA A 114 3.03 17.06 -2.41
CA ALA A 114 4.15 16.82 -3.30
C ALA A 114 5.30 16.06 -2.60
N ALA A 115 5.57 16.39 -1.34
CA ALA A 115 6.57 15.68 -0.52
C ALA A 115 6.11 14.27 -0.10
N GLN A 116 4.80 14.02 -0.01
CA GLN A 116 4.18 12.76 0.39
C GLN A 116 3.91 11.78 -0.77
N ALA A 117 4.04 12.22 -2.02
CA ALA A 117 3.70 11.44 -3.22
C ALA A 117 4.47 10.10 -3.34
N SER A 118 5.51 9.91 -2.52
CA SER A 118 6.31 8.68 -2.43
C SER A 118 5.92 7.72 -1.31
N SER A 119 5.19 8.12 -0.26
CA SER A 119 5.11 7.33 0.99
C SER A 119 3.71 6.86 1.43
N LEU A 120 2.63 7.61 1.19
CA LEU A 120 1.29 7.26 1.72
C LEU A 120 0.25 6.87 0.67
N THR A 121 0.37 7.37 -0.56
CA THR A 121 -0.62 7.17 -1.63
C THR A 121 -0.23 6.08 -2.64
N GLN A 122 1.01 5.62 -2.62
CA GLN A 122 1.48 4.51 -3.46
C GLN A 122 1.00 3.18 -2.86
N PRO A 123 0.63 2.20 -3.69
CA PRO A 123 0.40 0.84 -3.21
C PRO A 123 1.69 0.31 -2.57
N VAL A 124 1.55 -0.46 -1.49
CA VAL A 124 2.70 -1.01 -0.73
C VAL A 124 3.58 -1.93 -1.59
N PHE A 125 3.02 -2.49 -2.65
CA PHE A 125 3.71 -3.35 -3.61
C PHE A 125 2.97 -3.29 -4.96
N SER A 126 3.63 -3.72 -6.03
CA SER A 126 3.00 -3.92 -7.35
C SER A 126 2.53 -5.37 -7.52
N PRO A 127 1.45 -5.66 -8.27
CA PRO A 127 0.99 -7.04 -8.49
C PRO A 127 2.08 -8.01 -8.98
N SER A 128 3.02 -7.51 -9.80
CA SER A 128 4.17 -8.27 -10.30
C SER A 128 5.15 -8.74 -9.22
N ASP A 129 5.12 -8.11 -8.05
CA ASP A 129 6.01 -8.41 -6.93
C ASP A 129 5.58 -9.67 -6.18
N ILE A 130 4.33 -10.11 -6.33
CA ILE A 130 3.85 -11.37 -5.75
C ILE A 130 4.55 -12.54 -6.46
N GLU A 131 5.02 -13.53 -5.70
CA GLU A 131 5.48 -14.81 -6.24
C GLU A 131 4.30 -15.78 -6.33
N PRO A 132 3.67 -15.99 -7.49
CA PRO A 132 2.45 -16.79 -7.58
C PRO A 132 2.70 -18.21 -7.10
N ALA A 133 3.83 -18.81 -7.46
CA ALA A 133 4.17 -20.18 -7.09
C ALA A 133 4.33 -20.40 -5.57
N SER A 134 4.37 -19.33 -4.78
CA SER A 134 4.43 -19.40 -3.32
C SER A 134 3.07 -19.36 -2.62
N LEU A 135 1.99 -19.17 -3.37
CA LEU A 135 0.65 -19.05 -2.79
C LEU A 135 0.13 -20.41 -2.34
N GLU A 136 -0.07 -20.54 -1.04
CA GLU A 136 -0.59 -21.73 -0.37
C GLU A 136 -1.98 -21.44 0.18
N LEU A 137 -2.91 -22.37 -0.03
CA LEU A 137 -4.28 -22.24 0.48
C LEU A 137 -4.28 -22.38 2.00
N LEU A 138 -4.72 -21.35 2.72
CA LEU A 138 -4.90 -21.40 4.17
C LEU A 138 -6.27 -21.96 4.55
N ARG A 139 -7.32 -21.46 3.91
CA ARG A 139 -8.72 -21.83 4.19
C ARG A 139 -9.62 -21.45 3.03
N GLU A 140 -10.69 -22.20 2.81
CA GLU A 140 -11.72 -21.82 1.86
C GLU A 140 -13.12 -22.23 2.30
N ASN A 141 -14.12 -21.62 1.68
CA ASN A 141 -15.51 -22.03 1.70
C ASN A 141 -16.09 -21.96 0.27
N ALA A 142 -17.42 -22.07 0.14
CA ALA A 142 -18.10 -22.04 -1.16
C ALA A 142 -17.85 -20.73 -1.94
N ALA A 143 -17.76 -19.59 -1.24
CA ALA A 143 -17.66 -18.26 -1.86
C ALA A 143 -16.23 -17.70 -1.91
N ARG A 144 -15.37 -18.06 -0.95
CA ARG A 144 -14.07 -17.41 -0.72
C ARG A 144 -12.96 -18.41 -0.48
N ALA A 145 -11.76 -18.08 -0.93
CA ALA A 145 -10.52 -18.77 -0.60
C ALA A 145 -9.49 -17.76 -0.08
N VAL A 146 -8.74 -18.15 0.95
CA VAL A 146 -7.68 -17.34 1.55
C VAL A 146 -6.35 -18.03 1.29
N PHE A 147 -5.42 -17.31 0.69
CA PHE A 147 -4.07 -17.78 0.41
C PHE A 147 -3.06 -17.00 1.22
N THR A 148 -1.97 -17.65 1.57
CA THR A 148 -0.77 -17.02 2.12
C THR A 148 0.37 -17.18 1.12
N GLY A 149 1.29 -16.21 1.05
CA GLY A 149 2.46 -16.34 0.18
C GLY A 149 3.51 -15.27 0.43
N ARG A 150 4.48 -15.18 -0.47
CA ARG A 150 5.61 -14.24 -0.35
C ARG A 150 5.77 -13.40 -1.60
N PHE A 151 6.60 -12.37 -1.47
CA PHE A 151 7.06 -11.57 -2.59
C PHE A 151 8.25 -12.22 -3.31
N ARG A 152 8.43 -11.87 -4.57
CA ARG A 152 9.55 -12.30 -5.40
C ARG A 152 10.86 -11.77 -4.85
N VAL A 153 11.92 -12.57 -4.96
CA VAL A 153 13.27 -12.18 -4.51
C VAL A 153 13.72 -10.86 -5.15
N ALA A 154 13.46 -10.65 -6.45
CA ALA A 154 13.79 -9.40 -7.14
C ALA A 154 13.09 -8.17 -6.54
N ALA A 155 11.82 -8.32 -6.12
CA ALA A 155 11.08 -7.26 -5.44
C ALA A 155 11.70 -6.99 -4.06
N THR A 156 12.03 -8.03 -3.29
CA THR A 156 12.68 -7.89 -1.96
C THR A 156 14.09 -7.29 -2.03
N ALA A 157 14.79 -7.44 -3.16
CA ALA A 157 16.08 -6.79 -3.37
C ALA A 157 15.93 -5.28 -3.62
N THR A 158 14.80 -4.87 -4.20
CA THR A 158 14.45 -3.47 -4.48
C THR A 158 13.89 -2.78 -3.23
N ASP A 159 12.96 -3.45 -2.54
CA ASP A 159 12.42 -3.05 -1.26
C ASP A 159 12.56 -4.20 -0.26
N LYS A 160 13.52 -4.06 0.65
CA LYS A 160 13.80 -5.05 1.68
C LYS A 160 12.62 -5.30 2.61
N MET A 161 11.74 -4.31 2.80
CA MET A 161 10.57 -4.46 3.67
C MET A 161 9.69 -5.62 3.21
N LEU A 162 9.53 -5.82 1.90
CA LEU A 162 8.74 -6.93 1.35
C LEU A 162 9.25 -8.30 1.81
N GLY A 163 10.55 -8.45 2.06
CA GLY A 163 11.13 -9.70 2.59
C GLY A 163 10.78 -9.99 4.05
N HIS A 164 10.23 -9.01 4.77
CA HIS A 164 9.80 -9.11 6.16
C HIS A 164 8.27 -9.16 6.32
N LEU A 165 7.52 -9.18 5.21
CA LEU A 165 6.07 -9.21 5.19
C LEU A 165 5.55 -10.58 4.77
N GLN A 166 4.54 -11.07 5.49
CA GLN A 166 3.66 -12.15 5.08
C GLN A 166 2.53 -11.57 4.25
N LEU A 167 2.33 -12.09 3.03
CA LEU A 167 1.17 -11.74 2.20
C LEU A 167 0.03 -12.71 2.48
N GLN A 168 -1.18 -12.18 2.66
CA GLN A 168 -2.42 -12.93 2.57
C GLN A 168 -3.37 -12.31 1.55
N LEU A 169 -4.00 -13.15 0.74
CA LEU A 169 -4.97 -12.77 -0.28
C LEU A 169 -6.30 -13.45 0.01
N THR A 170 -7.38 -12.68 0.14
CA THR A 170 -8.74 -13.23 0.13
C THR A 170 -9.33 -13.06 -1.26
N VAL A 171 -9.72 -14.18 -1.87
CA VAL A 171 -10.22 -14.26 -3.23
C VAL A 171 -11.68 -14.67 -3.23
N ASN A 172 -12.51 -13.88 -3.92
CA ASN A 172 -13.88 -14.22 -4.24
C ASN A 172 -13.90 -15.22 -5.40
N LYS A 173 -14.39 -16.44 -5.17
CA LYS A 173 -14.37 -17.55 -6.14
C LYS A 173 -15.34 -17.33 -7.30
N GLN A 174 -16.47 -16.66 -7.05
CA GLN A 174 -17.50 -16.41 -8.06
C GLN A 174 -17.04 -15.37 -9.09
N HIS A 175 -16.40 -14.30 -8.62
CA HIS A 175 -15.95 -13.20 -9.47
C HIS A 175 -14.49 -13.35 -9.90
N SER A 176 -13.76 -14.33 -9.34
CA SER A 176 -12.32 -14.52 -9.55
C SER A 176 -11.53 -13.23 -9.30
N GLN A 177 -11.79 -12.59 -8.15
CA GLN A 177 -11.23 -11.29 -7.78
C GLN A 177 -10.67 -11.30 -6.37
N ILE A 178 -9.59 -10.56 -6.17
CA ILE A 178 -9.04 -10.31 -4.82
C ILE A 178 -9.91 -9.25 -4.16
N GLU A 179 -10.59 -9.62 -3.07
CA GLU A 179 -11.43 -8.69 -2.28
C GLU A 179 -10.68 -8.11 -1.08
N ARG A 180 -9.60 -8.76 -0.62
CA ARG A 180 -8.75 -8.26 0.46
C ARG A 180 -7.31 -8.70 0.31
N VAL A 181 -6.40 -7.79 0.65
CA VAL A 181 -4.98 -8.06 0.88
C VAL A 181 -4.63 -7.71 2.32
N THR A 182 -3.91 -8.61 2.99
CA THR A 182 -3.34 -8.35 4.32
C THR A 182 -1.83 -8.56 4.25
N LEU A 183 -1.08 -7.62 4.81
CA LEU A 183 0.38 -7.66 4.95
C LEU A 183 0.70 -7.61 6.44
N GLU A 184 1.46 -8.59 6.92
CA GLU A 184 1.83 -8.68 8.34
C GLU A 184 3.34 -8.82 8.49
N LEU A 185 3.90 -8.10 9.46
CA LEU A 185 5.31 -8.24 9.80
C LEU A 185 5.59 -9.61 10.41
N LEU A 186 6.49 -10.36 9.78
CA LEU A 186 6.84 -11.72 10.22
C LEU A 186 7.61 -11.74 11.56
N ALA A 187 8.44 -10.72 11.80
CA ALA A 187 9.25 -10.57 12.99
C ALA A 187 9.73 -9.12 13.13
N PRO A 188 10.10 -8.67 14.35
CA PRO A 188 10.63 -7.33 14.55
C PRO A 188 11.76 -6.98 13.58
N TYR A 189 11.66 -5.82 12.93
CA TYR A 189 12.54 -5.40 11.83
C TYR A 189 12.97 -3.95 11.96
N SER A 190 14.20 -3.64 11.53
CA SER A 190 14.74 -2.28 11.50
C SER A 190 15.04 -1.86 10.07
N PRO A 191 14.12 -1.12 9.41
CA PRO A 191 14.31 -0.71 8.01
C PRO A 191 15.43 0.32 7.85
N VAL A 192 15.59 1.20 8.85
CA VAL A 192 16.60 2.25 8.90
C VAL A 192 17.15 2.42 10.31
N LEU A 193 18.32 3.04 10.43
CA LEU A 193 18.94 3.31 11.72
C LEU A 193 18.00 4.15 12.60
N GLY A 194 17.87 3.75 13.87
CA GLY A 194 17.01 4.44 14.83
C GLY A 194 15.53 4.07 14.76
N VAL A 195 15.09 3.23 13.81
CA VAL A 195 13.72 2.72 13.76
C VAL A 195 13.70 1.22 14.06
N LYS A 196 12.79 0.80 14.94
CA LYS A 196 12.47 -0.61 15.17
C LYS A 196 10.97 -0.80 15.05
N MET A 197 10.56 -1.64 14.12
CA MET A 197 9.20 -2.09 13.93
C MET A 197 9.03 -3.37 14.74
N ASN A 198 8.10 -3.40 15.69
CA ASN A 198 7.76 -4.62 16.41
C ASN A 198 6.56 -5.30 15.76
N GLU A 199 5.59 -4.50 15.32
CA GLU A 199 4.38 -4.95 14.65
C GLU A 199 4.07 -4.01 13.48
N LEU A 200 3.60 -4.61 12.39
CA LEU A 200 2.99 -3.89 11.28
C LEU A 200 1.92 -4.80 10.68
N THR A 201 0.70 -4.30 10.59
CA THR A 201 -0.39 -4.94 9.85
C THR A 201 -1.00 -3.92 8.92
N VAL A 202 -1.04 -4.22 7.62
CA VAL A 202 -1.74 -3.41 6.62
C VAL A 202 -2.84 -4.26 6.00
N THR A 203 -4.07 -3.78 6.03
CA THR A 203 -5.20 -4.41 5.32
C THR A 203 -5.72 -3.47 4.25
N MET A 204 -5.99 -3.99 3.07
CA MET A 204 -6.61 -3.29 1.95
C MET A 204 -7.81 -4.09 1.49
N ASP A 205 -8.97 -3.44 1.39
CA ASP A 205 -10.20 -4.01 0.88
C ASP A 205 -10.56 -3.43 -0.48
N PHE A 206 -11.23 -4.22 -1.29
CA PHE A 206 -11.59 -3.87 -2.66
C PHE A 206 -13.06 -4.14 -2.92
N ALA A 207 -13.72 -3.20 -3.58
CA ALA A 207 -15.01 -3.44 -4.22
C ALA A 207 -14.82 -4.37 -5.41
N LEU A 208 -15.76 -5.30 -5.59
CA LEU A 208 -15.79 -6.17 -6.76
C LEU A 208 -15.99 -5.33 -8.04
N ALA A 209 -15.38 -5.75 -9.14
CA ALA A 209 -15.62 -5.11 -10.42
C ALA A 209 -17.06 -5.38 -10.89
N THR A 210 -17.63 -4.37 -11.55
CA THR A 210 -18.91 -4.45 -12.26
C THR A 210 -18.67 -4.25 -13.76
N ALA A 211 -19.74 -4.22 -14.56
CA ALA A 211 -19.63 -3.95 -15.99
C ALA A 211 -19.00 -2.56 -16.29
N ASP A 212 -19.26 -1.58 -15.43
CA ASP A 212 -18.89 -0.17 -15.66
C ASP A 212 -17.70 0.29 -14.79
N GLN A 213 -17.29 -0.51 -13.81
CA GLN A 213 -16.29 -0.12 -12.81
C GLN A 213 -15.31 -1.27 -12.56
N PRO A 214 -13.98 -1.03 -12.62
CA PRO A 214 -13.01 -2.04 -12.24
C PRO A 214 -13.07 -2.30 -10.73
N SER A 215 -12.33 -3.31 -10.26
CA SER A 215 -12.06 -3.45 -8.83
C SER A 215 -11.37 -2.20 -8.33
N LEU A 216 -11.86 -1.62 -7.23
CA LEU A 216 -11.33 -0.38 -6.66
C LEU A 216 -11.12 -0.54 -5.16
N PRO A 217 -10.07 0.08 -4.60
CA PRO A 217 -9.88 0.07 -3.16
C PRO A 217 -11.05 0.79 -2.48
N THR A 218 -11.48 0.30 -1.33
CA THR A 218 -12.55 0.91 -0.52
C THR A 218 -12.02 1.36 0.82
N THR A 219 -11.23 0.51 1.47
CA THR A 219 -10.61 0.80 2.76
C THR A 219 -9.16 0.34 2.78
N ARG A 220 -8.33 1.09 3.49
CA ARG A 220 -6.99 0.66 3.89
C ARG A 220 -6.78 0.97 5.36
N THR A 221 -6.42 -0.04 6.14
CA THR A 221 -6.01 0.13 7.53
C THR A 221 -4.53 -0.19 7.66
N SER A 222 -3.84 0.52 8.56
CA SER A 222 -2.48 0.24 8.95
C SER A 222 -2.38 0.37 10.46
N HIS A 223 -1.87 -0.67 11.11
CA HIS A 223 -1.44 -0.63 12.49
C HIS A 223 0.07 -0.78 12.52
N PHE A 224 0.75 0.12 13.21
CA PHE A 224 2.18 0.06 13.44
C PHE A 224 2.46 0.22 14.94
N SER A 225 3.32 -0.65 15.47
CA SER A 225 3.87 -0.51 16.81
C SER A 225 5.37 -0.72 16.77
N GLY A 226 6.11 0.17 17.43
CA GLY A 226 7.56 0.16 17.35
C GLY A 226 8.24 1.22 18.20
N ARG A 227 9.45 1.57 17.78
CA ARG A 227 10.29 2.57 18.42
C ARG A 227 10.95 3.43 17.36
N ILE A 228 10.89 4.75 17.57
CA ILE A 228 11.67 5.73 16.82
C ILE A 228 12.64 6.37 17.81
N LEU A 229 13.93 6.30 17.50
CA LEU A 229 15.03 6.60 18.41
C LEU A 229 14.86 5.82 19.72
N PHE A 230 14.58 6.51 20.84
CA PHE A 230 14.41 5.92 22.16
C PHE A 230 12.94 5.90 22.61
N PHE A 231 12.02 6.38 21.79
CA PHE A 231 10.61 6.54 22.16
C PHE A 231 9.75 5.47 21.51
N GLY A 232 8.95 4.79 22.33
CA GLY A 232 7.87 3.93 21.83
C GLY A 232 6.90 4.74 20.97
N ASN A 233 6.44 4.15 19.89
CA ASN A 233 5.54 4.78 18.96
C ASN A 233 4.49 3.76 18.52
N GLU A 234 3.25 4.19 18.49
CA GLU A 234 2.12 3.45 17.95
C GLU A 234 1.38 4.37 17.00
N GLU A 235 1.02 3.84 15.83
CA GLU A 235 0.33 4.57 14.80
C GLU A 235 -0.78 3.72 14.21
N ASN A 236 -1.99 4.29 14.21
CA ASN A 236 -3.16 3.70 13.58
C ASN A 236 -3.63 4.61 12.45
N VAL A 237 -3.66 4.08 11.24
CA VAL A 237 -4.14 4.78 10.04
C VAL A 237 -5.34 4.03 9.48
N HIS A 238 -6.40 4.77 9.18
CA HIS A 238 -7.55 4.29 8.44
C HIS A 238 -7.81 5.23 7.28
N VAL A 239 -7.84 4.68 6.07
CA VAL A 239 -8.12 5.40 4.84
C VAL A 239 -9.38 4.83 4.23
N ILE A 240 -10.32 5.69 3.89
CA ILE A 240 -11.52 5.37 3.14
C ILE A 240 -11.41 6.03 1.77
N TYR A 241 -11.78 5.29 0.73
CA TYR A 241 -11.87 5.80 -0.62
C TYR A 241 -13.34 5.79 -1.08
N ASP A 242 -13.80 6.92 -1.58
CA ASP A 242 -15.20 7.10 -1.99
C ASP A 242 -15.33 8.09 -3.17
N ALA A 243 -16.59 8.37 -3.54
CA ALA A 243 -16.94 9.33 -4.60
C ALA A 243 -16.22 9.09 -5.94
N TYR A 244 -15.96 7.83 -6.28
CA TYR A 244 -15.31 7.43 -7.52
C TYR A 244 -16.09 7.89 -8.74
N HIS A 245 -15.38 8.48 -9.68
CA HIS A 245 -15.89 8.66 -11.04
C HIS A 245 -14.75 8.65 -12.03
N ARG A 246 -15.08 8.16 -13.23
CA ARG A 246 -14.17 8.20 -14.35
C ARG A 246 -14.08 9.62 -14.88
N THR A 247 -12.85 10.07 -15.07
CA THR A 247 -12.56 11.33 -15.73
C THR A 247 -12.04 11.06 -17.14
N PRO A 248 -12.47 11.82 -18.14
CA PRO A 248 -11.87 11.76 -19.46
C PRO A 248 -10.39 12.18 -19.36
N PRO A 249 -9.51 11.63 -20.22
CA PRO A 249 -8.13 12.09 -20.27
C PRO A 249 -8.09 13.60 -20.55
N PRO A 250 -7.11 14.34 -19.98
CA PRO A 250 -7.04 15.79 -20.15
C PRO A 250 -6.99 16.15 -21.64
N THR A 251 -7.99 16.89 -22.11
CA THR A 251 -8.04 17.43 -23.47
C THR A 251 -6.98 18.53 -23.61
N GLY A 252 -5.82 18.20 -24.17
CA GLY A 252 -4.77 19.16 -24.58
C GLY A 252 -3.39 18.80 -24.03
N THR A 253 -2.51 18.24 -24.84
CA THR A 253 -1.62 19.08 -25.64
C THR A 253 -1.51 18.50 -27.06
N LYS A 254 -2.10 19.17 -28.04
CA LYS A 254 -1.63 19.05 -29.43
C LYS A 254 -0.17 19.51 -29.41
N ARG A 255 0.76 18.62 -29.73
CA ARG A 255 2.07 19.02 -30.26
C ARG A 255 1.92 19.37 -31.72
#